data_AF-A0AAJ1KAB1-F1
#
_entry.id   AF-A0AAJ1KAB1-F1
#
_cell.length_a   1.000
_cell.length_b   1.000
_cell.length_c   1.000
_cell.angle_alpha   90.00
_cell.angle_beta   90.00
_cell.angle_gamma   90.00
#
_symmetry.space_group_name_H-M   'P 1'
#
loop_
_entity.id
_entity.type
_entity.pdbx_description
1 polymer ?
#
loop_
_entity_poly.entity_id
_entity_poly.type
_entity_poly.pdbx_seq_one_letter_code
_entity_poly.pdbx_strand_id
1 'polypeptide(L)'
;MDYVSFDILEGKVLTKIKQDVPDELLFHTSEGEVYKMYHEQDCCEEVGIEEIIGDLDDLIGSPITMAEEVSQDGPDNDWGSSTWTFYKLATIKGYVTFAG
;
A
#
# COMPACT_ATOMS: atom_id res chain seq x y z
N MET A 1 -16.43 -7.99 0.04
CA MET A 1 -15.09 -7.78 0.60
C MET A 1 -15.26 -6.79 1.71
N ASP A 2 -14.91 -7.17 2.92
CA ASP A 2 -14.93 -6.26 4.06
C ASP A 2 -13.73 -5.32 3.94
N TYR A 3 -13.98 -4.02 4.05
CA TYR A 3 -12.92 -3.03 4.09
C TYR A 3 -12.22 -3.11 5.45
N VAL A 4 -10.89 -3.19 5.42
CA VAL A 4 -10.04 -3.20 6.61
C VAL A 4 -9.04 -2.08 6.50
N SER A 5 -8.66 -1.51 7.64
CA SER A 5 -7.66 -0.46 7.69
C SER A 5 -6.26 -1.01 7.40
N PHE A 6 -5.38 -0.17 6.82
CA PHE A 6 -4.05 -0.58 6.38
C PHE A 6 -3.15 -1.06 7.53
N ASP A 7 -3.36 -0.53 8.74
CA ASP A 7 -2.64 -0.91 9.96
C ASP A 7 -2.81 -2.40 10.33
N ILE A 8 -3.81 -3.09 9.77
CA ILE A 8 -4.02 -4.53 10.00
C ILE A 8 -2.82 -5.39 9.59
N LEU A 9 -1.97 -4.87 8.68
CA LEU A 9 -0.75 -5.54 8.26
C LEU A 9 0.33 -5.50 9.35
N GLU A 10 0.25 -4.59 10.33
CA GLU A 10 1.19 -4.53 11.45
C GLU A 10 1.15 -5.83 12.26
N GLY A 11 2.34 -6.39 12.53
CA GLY A 11 2.51 -7.67 13.20
C GLY A 11 2.29 -8.90 12.30
N LYS A 12 1.69 -8.75 11.12
CA LYS A 12 1.53 -9.86 10.17
C LYS A 12 2.87 -10.18 9.49
N VAL A 13 3.07 -11.45 9.14
CA VAL A 13 4.23 -11.90 8.37
C VAL A 13 3.80 -12.14 6.93
N LEU A 14 4.35 -11.36 5.99
CA LEU A 14 4.08 -11.55 4.58
C LEU A 14 4.94 -12.68 4.02
N THR A 15 4.34 -13.56 3.23
CA THR A 15 5.03 -14.66 2.55
C THR A 15 5.20 -14.40 1.06
N LYS A 16 4.34 -13.56 0.49
CA LYS A 16 4.38 -13.20 -0.92
C LYS A 16 3.65 -11.89 -1.17
N ILE A 17 4.21 -11.05 -2.04
CA ILE A 17 3.54 -9.89 -2.61
C ILE A 17 3.38 -10.15 -4.12
N LYS A 18 2.22 -9.86 -4.66
CA LYS A 18 1.96 -9.93 -6.11
C LYS A 18 1.33 -8.64 -6.59
N GLN A 19 1.79 -8.17 -7.74
CA GLN A 19 1.14 -7.14 -8.53
C GLN A 19 0.58 -7.82 -9.78
N ASP A 20 -0.71 -8.14 -9.78
CA ASP A 20 -1.36 -8.76 -10.95
C ASP A 20 -1.76 -7.71 -12.00
N VAL A 21 -2.12 -6.50 -11.55
CA VAL A 21 -2.39 -5.32 -12.38
C VAL A 21 -1.70 -4.09 -11.77
N PRO A 22 -1.38 -3.04 -12.55
CA PRO A 22 -0.63 -1.87 -12.05
C PRO A 22 -1.23 -1.25 -10.78
N ASP A 23 -2.56 -1.22 -10.67
CA ASP A 23 -3.29 -0.54 -9.61
C ASP A 23 -3.63 -1.44 -8.40
N GLU A 24 -3.13 -2.68 -8.37
CA GLU A 24 -3.48 -3.64 -7.32
C GLU A 24 -2.26 -4.37 -6.77
N LEU A 25 -2.18 -4.45 -5.45
CA LEU A 25 -1.20 -5.27 -4.74
C LEU A 25 -1.89 -6.29 -3.85
N LEU A 26 -1.48 -7.55 -3.99
CA LEU A 26 -1.94 -8.67 -3.18
C LEU A 26 -0.85 -9.06 -2.18
N PHE A 27 -1.18 -9.00 -0.90
CA PHE A 27 -0.34 -9.38 0.22
C PHE A 27 -0.81 -10.71 0.79
N HIS A 28 0.02 -11.75 0.69
CA HIS A 28 -0.25 -13.06 1.27
C HIS A 28 0.43 -13.17 2.64
N THR A 29 -0.34 -13.47 3.70
CA THR A 29 0.23 -13.69 5.04
C THR A 29 0.60 -15.15 5.28
N SER A 30 1.44 -15.39 6.28
CA SER A 30 1.77 -16.75 6.74
C SER A 30 0.59 -17.49 7.35
N GLU A 31 -0.46 -16.77 7.77
CA GLU A 31 -1.69 -17.33 8.33
C GLU A 31 -2.67 -17.80 7.24
N GLY A 32 -2.35 -17.56 5.96
CA GLY A 32 -3.19 -17.90 4.82
C GLY A 32 -4.21 -16.82 4.46
N GLU A 33 -4.13 -15.65 5.09
CA GLU A 33 -4.94 -14.48 4.72
C GLU A 33 -4.35 -13.80 3.49
N VAL A 34 -5.23 -13.19 2.70
CA VAL A 34 -4.84 -12.42 1.52
C VAL A 34 -5.49 -11.05 1.61
N TYR A 35 -4.67 -10.01 1.69
CA TYR A 35 -5.11 -8.63 1.66
C TYR A 35 -4.90 -8.08 0.26
N LYS A 36 -5.90 -7.37 -0.24
CA LYS A 36 -5.82 -6.66 -1.51
C LYS A 36 -5.78 -5.18 -1.21
N MET A 37 -4.67 -4.54 -1.51
CA MET A 37 -4.63 -3.09 -1.63
C MET A 37 -5.20 -2.74 -3.00
N TYR A 38 -6.30 -2.01 -2.96
CA TYR A 38 -7.07 -1.54 -4.09
C TYR A 38 -7.53 -0.13 -3.75
N HIS A 39 -7.21 0.82 -4.62
CA HIS A 39 -7.76 2.16 -4.51
C HIS A 39 -9.05 2.20 -5.33
N GLU A 40 -10.18 2.48 -4.69
CA GLU A 40 -11.44 2.66 -5.39
C GLU A 40 -11.37 3.97 -6.18
N GLN A 41 -11.24 3.86 -7.51
CA GLN A 41 -11.33 5.02 -8.39
C GLN A 41 -12.79 5.48 -8.45
N ASP A 42 -13.10 6.52 -7.70
CA ASP A 42 -14.33 7.28 -7.93
C ASP A 42 -14.15 8.06 -9.24
N CYS A 43 -15.20 8.04 -10.06
CA CYS A 43 -15.17 8.43 -11.46
C CYS A 43 -14.64 9.85 -11.66
N CYS A 44 -13.37 9.97 -12.13
CA CYS A 44 -12.68 11.10 -12.78
C CYS A 44 -11.22 11.30 -12.32
N GLU A 45 -10.68 10.47 -11.43
CA GLU A 45 -9.29 10.58 -10.97
C GLU A 45 -8.46 9.36 -11.40
N GLU A 46 -7.38 9.57 -12.16
CA GLU A 46 -6.40 8.52 -12.50
C GLU A 46 -5.46 8.36 -11.31
N VAL A 47 -5.83 7.51 -10.35
CA VAL A 47 -5.08 7.29 -9.11
C VAL A 47 -4.64 5.83 -9.06
N GLY A 48 -3.37 5.60 -9.39
CA GLY A 48 -2.73 4.29 -9.39
C GLY A 48 -1.56 4.27 -8.41
N ILE A 49 -0.98 3.09 -8.18
CA ILE A 49 0.30 3.02 -7.46
C ILE A 49 1.37 3.57 -8.42
N GLU A 50 1.67 4.85 -8.28
CA GLU A 50 2.62 5.56 -9.14
C GLU A 50 4.06 5.11 -8.85
N GLU A 51 4.39 4.91 -7.58
CA GLU A 51 5.77 4.64 -7.18
C GLU A 51 5.88 3.65 -6.02
N ILE A 52 6.86 2.74 -6.13
CA ILE A 52 7.27 1.83 -5.06
C ILE A 52 8.73 2.13 -4.75
N ILE A 53 8.99 2.67 -3.56
CA ILE A 53 10.32 3.02 -3.07
C ILE A 53 10.76 1.98 -2.04
N GLY A 54 11.76 1.17 -2.37
CA GLY A 54 12.31 0.12 -1.49
C GLY A 54 12.32 -1.25 -2.17
N ASP A 55 12.69 -2.28 -1.41
CA ASP A 55 12.68 -3.66 -1.88
C ASP A 55 11.49 -4.43 -1.29
N LEU A 56 10.59 -4.95 -2.13
CA LEU A 56 9.45 -5.75 -1.68
C LEU A 56 9.89 -7.02 -0.96
N ASP A 57 11.06 -7.57 -1.28
CA ASP A 57 11.61 -8.75 -0.59
C ASP A 57 11.97 -8.46 0.88
N ASP A 58 12.21 -7.20 1.25
CA ASP A 58 12.42 -6.82 2.66
C ASP A 58 11.14 -7.00 3.49
N LEU A 59 9.97 -6.96 2.85
CA LEU A 59 8.70 -7.20 3.53
C LEU A 59 8.40 -8.70 3.72
N ILE A 60 9.12 -9.59 3.04
CA ILE A 60 8.83 -11.03 3.03
C ILE A 60 9.56 -11.77 4.15
N GLY A 61 8.85 -12.67 4.84
CA GLY A 61 9.40 -13.58 5.84
C GLY A 61 9.79 -12.91 7.15
N SER A 62 9.33 -11.69 7.40
CA SER A 62 9.50 -10.98 8.66
C SER A 62 8.20 -10.29 9.05
N PRO A 63 7.91 -10.13 10.35
CA PRO A 63 6.73 -9.41 10.78
C PRO A 63 6.86 -7.94 10.38
N ILE A 64 5.77 -7.38 9.87
CA ILE A 64 5.65 -5.94 9.65
C ILE A 64 5.70 -5.25 11.01
N THR A 65 6.63 -4.33 11.18
CA THR A 65 6.81 -3.54 12.41
C THR A 65 6.14 -2.18 12.34
N MET A 66 5.65 -1.79 11.17
CA MET A 66 5.00 -0.51 10.91
C MET A 66 4.12 -0.63 9.66
N ALA A 67 2.86 -0.24 9.76
CA ALA A 67 1.94 -0.12 8.64
C ALA A 67 1.14 1.19 8.76
N GLU A 68 1.49 2.19 7.96
CA GLU A 68 0.83 3.51 7.98
C GLU A 68 0.30 3.91 6.61
N GLU A 69 -0.87 4.53 6.60
CA GLU A 69 -1.44 5.24 5.46
C GLU A 69 -1.45 6.74 5.77
N VAL A 70 -0.90 7.55 4.86
CA VAL A 70 -0.84 9.00 5.00
C VAL A 70 -1.35 9.63 3.72
N SER A 71 -2.54 10.23 3.77
CA SER A 71 -3.07 11.07 2.71
C SER A 71 -2.71 12.53 2.95
N GLN A 72 -2.37 13.23 1.87
CA GLN A 72 -2.04 14.65 1.89
C GLN A 72 -2.72 15.34 0.70
N ASP A 73 -3.41 16.44 1.00
CA ASP A 73 -3.89 17.37 -0.02
C ASP A 73 -2.71 18.06 -0.73
N GLY A 74 -2.84 18.12 -2.06
CA GLY A 74 -1.99 18.87 -2.94
C GLY A 74 -2.50 20.28 -3.18
N PRO A 75 -1.66 21.12 -3.82
CA PRO A 75 -2.03 22.50 -4.07
C PRO A 75 -3.22 22.55 -5.02
N ASP A 76 -4.34 23.06 -4.52
CA ASP A 76 -5.47 23.46 -5.34
C ASP A 76 -5.00 24.48 -6.38
N ASN A 77 -5.22 24.14 -7.64
CA ASN A 77 -4.93 25.03 -8.76
C ASN A 77 -6.16 25.11 -9.69
N ASP A 78 -6.09 25.97 -10.70
CA ASP A 78 -7.19 26.22 -11.65
C ASP A 78 -7.63 24.95 -12.42
N TRP A 79 -6.82 23.88 -12.36
CA TRP A 79 -7.04 22.59 -13.01
C TRP A 79 -7.56 21.50 -12.07
N GLY A 80 -7.72 21.76 -10.76
CA GLY A 80 -8.30 20.84 -9.79
C GLY A 80 -7.49 20.70 -8.48
N SER A 81 -8.02 19.85 -7.59
CA SER A 81 -7.35 19.36 -6.39
C SER A 81 -6.52 18.12 -6.73
N SER A 82 -5.33 17.99 -6.17
CA SER A 82 -4.57 16.74 -6.19
C SER A 82 -4.53 16.18 -4.77
N THR A 83 -4.53 14.86 -4.63
CA THR A 83 -4.32 14.20 -3.33
C THR A 83 -3.23 13.16 -3.53
N TRP A 84 -2.28 13.07 -2.60
CA TRP A 84 -1.27 12.02 -2.59
C TRP A 84 -1.49 11.13 -1.37
N THR A 85 -1.44 9.83 -1.58
CA THR A 85 -1.52 8.84 -0.51
C THR A 85 -0.25 8.02 -0.48
N PHE A 86 0.38 8.01 0.69
CA PHE A 86 1.60 7.26 0.97
C PHE A 86 1.29 6.10 1.91
N TYR A 87 1.59 4.89 1.47
CA TYR A 87 1.51 3.68 2.27
C TYR A 87 2.90 3.26 2.68
N LYS A 88 3.16 3.10 3.97
CA LYS A 88 4.49 2.77 4.49
C LYS A 88 4.43 1.44 5.21
N LEU A 89 5.28 0.51 4.77
CA LEU A 89 5.52 -0.76 5.44
C LEU A 89 6.98 -0.84 5.87
N ALA A 90 7.23 -1.32 7.08
CA ALA A 90 8.58 -1.63 7.52
C ALA A 90 8.66 -3.01 8.17
N THR A 91 9.83 -3.62 8.06
CA THR A 91 10.22 -4.83 8.80
C THR A 91 11.60 -4.59 9.43
N ILE A 92 12.11 -5.62 10.11
CA ILE A 92 13.51 -5.62 10.57
C ILE A 92 14.54 -5.58 9.43
N LYS A 93 14.15 -5.90 8.19
CA LYS A 93 15.05 -5.94 7.03
C LYS A 93 15.16 -4.58 6.33
N GLY A 94 14.05 -3.84 6.28
CA GLY A 94 13.99 -2.59 5.55
C GLY A 94 12.60 -1.95 5.61
N TYR A 95 12.42 -0.92 4.80
CA TYR A 95 11.16 -0.21 4.67
C TYR A 95 10.81 -0.04 3.19
N VAL A 96 9.52 -0.08 2.90
CA VAL A 96 8.97 0.15 1.56
C VAL A 96 7.86 1.18 1.67
N THR A 97 7.89 2.16 0.77
CA THR A 97 6.83 3.16 0.62
C THR A 97 6.18 2.99 -0.73
N PHE A 98 4.85 2.98 -0.75
CA PHE A 98 4.04 3.06 -1.96
C PHE A 98 3.43 4.45 -2.02
N ALA A 99 3.51 5.11 -3.17
CA ALA A 99 2.86 6.39 -3.42
C ALA A 99 1.85 6.23 -4.54
N GLY A 100 0.69 6.87 -4.37
CA GLY A 100 -0.36 6.98 -5.37
C GLY A 100 -1.18 8.24 -5.17
#